data_AF-A0A7S4H884-F1
#
_entry.id   AF-A0A7S4H884-F1
#
_cell.length_a   1.000
_cell.length_b   1.000
_cell.length_c   1.000
_cell.angle_alpha   90.00
_cell.angle_beta   90.00
_cell.angle_gamma   90.00
#
_symmetry.space_group_name_H-M   'P 1'
#
loop_
_entity.id
_entity.type
_entity.pdbx_description
1 polymer ?
#
loop_
_entity_poly.entity_id
_entity_poly.type
_entity_poly.pdbx_seq_one_letter_code
_entity_poly.pdbx_strand_id
1 'polypeptide(L)'
;MQTLELKLEEYKRDHPDGAANSGLLTRELAVCQPQVQGASNALFFPCGASQDFVFDRHLSRRDGILDDAENLSQVVEDFDAVMLIERWVGKADGWIHWLYTYRSIAKTFSQSNPDYASHINMLKSTVHKLKELHTFVLSCLQDAVVKQFQALLEQKNKDQAWNEERLWAIIKILDKLFVIDVLKDMKPSLNNDYSSWRRGLQAL
;
A
#
# COMPACT_ATOMS: atom_id res chain seq x y z
N MET A 1 -6.05 31.71 42.98
CA MET A 1 -7.18 30.78 42.76
C MET A 1 -8.57 31.41 42.95
N GLN A 2 -8.71 32.65 43.45
CA GLN A 2 -10.05 33.25 43.66
C GLN A 2 -10.64 33.98 42.43
N THR A 3 -9.86 34.22 41.37
CA THR A 3 -10.30 35.04 40.21
C THR A 3 -10.95 34.24 39.08
N LEU A 4 -10.83 32.90 39.10
CA LEU A 4 -11.42 32.02 38.08
C LEU A 4 -12.80 31.48 38.48
N GLU A 5 -13.09 31.38 39.78
CA GLU A 5 -14.39 30.93 40.28
C GLU A 5 -15.48 31.98 40.03
N LEU A 6 -15.15 33.26 40.16
CA LEU A 6 -16.08 34.38 39.91
C LEU A 6 -16.55 34.48 38.45
N LYS A 7 -15.69 34.14 37.48
CA LYS A 7 -16.07 34.15 36.06
C LYS A 7 -16.96 32.96 35.66
N LEU A 8 -16.92 31.87 36.43
CA LEU A 8 -17.75 30.69 36.18
C LEU A 8 -19.18 30.88 36.72
N GLU A 9 -19.35 31.69 37.77
CA GLU A 9 -20.68 32.02 38.31
C GLU A 9 -21.43 33.05 37.47
N GLU A 10 -20.75 34.03 36.86
CA GLU A 10 -21.39 34.98 35.94
C GLU A 10 -21.94 34.27 34.69
N TYR A 11 -21.20 33.31 34.12
CA TYR A 11 -21.61 32.58 32.92
C TYR A 11 -22.88 31.73 33.13
N LYS A 12 -23.05 31.17 34.34
CA LYS A 12 -24.23 30.35 34.69
C LYS A 12 -25.50 31.17 34.91
N ARG A 13 -25.36 32.48 35.16
CA ARG A 13 -26.49 33.38 35.43
C ARG A 13 -27.18 33.84 34.14
N ASP A 14 -26.46 33.86 33.02
CA ASP A 14 -26.97 34.36 31.73
C ASP A 14 -27.61 33.29 30.83
N HIS A 15 -27.48 31.99 31.15
CA HIS A 15 -27.96 30.89 30.29
C HIS A 15 -28.64 29.76 31.10
N PRO A 16 -29.89 29.97 31.58
CA PRO A 16 -30.57 29.00 32.44
C PRO A 16 -31.00 27.70 31.75
N ASP A 17 -31.03 27.64 30.41
CA ASP A 17 -31.57 26.49 29.66
C ASP A 17 -30.51 25.48 29.16
N GLY A 18 -29.25 25.60 29.60
CA GLY A 18 -28.15 24.70 29.17
C GLY A 18 -27.89 23.49 30.08
N ALA A 19 -28.64 23.31 31.17
CA ALA A 19 -28.25 22.42 32.27
C ALA A 19 -28.64 20.93 32.14
N ALA A 20 -28.99 20.44 30.94
CA ALA A 20 -29.52 19.08 30.79
C ALA A 20 -28.74 18.10 29.90
N ASN A 21 -27.62 18.45 29.25
CA ASN A 21 -26.93 17.50 28.36
C ASN A 21 -25.39 17.59 28.30
N SER A 22 -24.73 17.87 29.42
CA SER A 22 -23.26 17.85 29.52
C SER A 22 -22.78 16.80 30.53
N GLY A 23 -23.07 15.52 30.25
CA GLY A 23 -22.70 14.39 31.10
C GLY A 23 -21.69 13.40 30.49
N LEU A 24 -21.04 13.71 29.36
CA LEU A 24 -20.22 12.73 28.62
C LEU A 24 -18.84 13.23 28.17
N LEU A 25 -18.30 14.25 28.83
CA LEU A 25 -16.95 14.75 28.57
C LEU A 25 -16.20 15.01 29.87
N THR A 26 -15.82 13.94 30.58
CA THR A 26 -14.62 13.87 31.44
C THR A 26 -14.54 12.49 32.09
N ARG A 27 -13.79 11.57 31.47
CA ARG A 27 -13.22 10.42 32.17
C ARG A 27 -11.76 10.26 31.77
N GLU A 28 -10.94 10.87 32.61
CA GLU A 28 -9.57 10.51 33.00
C GLU A 28 -8.64 9.92 31.93
N LEU A 29 -7.63 10.72 31.58
CA LEU A 29 -6.35 10.32 30.99
C LEU A 29 -5.63 9.33 31.92
N ALA A 30 -5.84 8.04 31.71
CA ALA A 30 -4.93 7.00 32.19
C ALA A 30 -3.79 6.82 31.17
N VAL A 31 -2.59 7.25 31.56
CA VAL A 31 -1.35 6.99 30.83
C VAL A 31 -1.05 5.49 30.88
N CYS A 32 -1.39 4.76 29.81
CA CYS A 32 -0.84 3.43 29.55
C CYS A 32 0.22 3.55 28.44
N GLN A 33 1.50 3.48 28.81
CA GLN A 33 2.57 3.21 27.85
C GLN A 33 2.26 1.88 27.14
N PRO A 34 2.40 1.77 25.81
CA PRO A 34 2.35 0.47 25.16
C PRO A 34 3.58 -0.33 25.58
N GLN A 35 3.38 -1.40 26.35
CA GLN A 35 4.41 -2.42 26.52
C GLN A 35 4.64 -3.12 25.18
N VAL A 36 5.87 -3.07 24.69
CA VAL A 36 6.31 -3.85 23.53
C VAL A 36 6.39 -5.31 23.96
N GLN A 37 5.28 -6.04 23.80
CA GLN A 37 5.28 -7.50 23.83
C GLN A 37 5.64 -7.99 22.43
N GLY A 38 6.72 -8.78 22.34
CA GLY A 38 7.19 -9.38 21.10
C GLY A 38 6.08 -10.17 20.42
N ALA A 39 5.81 -9.81 19.16
CA ALA A 39 4.77 -10.42 18.35
C ALA A 39 5.05 -11.92 18.15
N SER A 40 4.37 -12.78 18.92
CA SER A 40 4.27 -14.22 18.65
C SER A 40 2.93 -14.64 18.05
N ASN A 41 2.00 -13.70 17.85
CA ASN A 41 0.74 -13.97 17.18
C ASN A 41 0.71 -13.16 15.89
N ALA A 42 0.89 -13.85 14.76
CA ALA A 42 0.63 -13.28 13.45
C ALA A 42 -0.80 -12.72 13.44
N LEU A 43 -0.95 -11.44 13.08
CA LEU A 43 -2.24 -10.83 12.80
C LEU A 43 -2.84 -11.56 11.60
N PHE A 44 -3.59 -12.62 11.89
CA PHE A 44 -4.46 -13.28 10.93
C PHE A 44 -5.62 -12.32 10.65
N PHE A 45 -5.55 -11.64 9.52
CA PHE A 45 -6.74 -11.06 8.91
C PHE A 45 -7.55 -12.21 8.32
N PRO A 46 -8.79 -12.46 8.77
CA PRO A 46 -9.64 -13.42 8.08
C PRO A 46 -9.92 -12.86 6.68
N CYS A 47 -9.35 -13.52 5.66
CA CYS A 47 -9.80 -13.39 4.29
C CYS A 47 -11.19 -14.04 4.22
N GLY A 48 -12.20 -13.30 4.68
CA GLY A 48 -13.60 -13.65 4.53
C GLY A 48 -13.95 -13.58 3.05
N ALA A 49 -14.02 -14.74 2.42
CA ALA A 49 -14.81 -14.93 1.21
C ALA A 49 -16.29 -14.72 1.57
N SER A 50 -16.75 -13.46 1.55
CA SER A 50 -18.14 -13.11 1.27
C SER A 50 -18.10 -12.49 -0.13
N GLN A 51 -18.32 -13.25 -1.20
CA GLN A 51 -19.67 -13.43 -1.78
C GLN A 51 -20.59 -12.24 -1.48
N ASP A 52 -20.87 -11.52 -2.56
CA ASP A 52 -21.76 -10.36 -2.68
C ASP A 52 -21.26 -9.03 -2.10
N PHE A 53 -20.14 -8.54 -2.62
CA PHE A 53 -20.02 -7.08 -2.78
C PHE A 53 -20.96 -6.67 -3.92
N VAL A 54 -22.25 -6.54 -3.58
CA VAL A 54 -23.18 -5.76 -4.40
C VAL A 54 -22.54 -4.39 -4.52
N PHE A 55 -22.31 -3.94 -5.77
CA PHE A 55 -22.11 -2.53 -6.06
C PHE A 55 -23.30 -1.79 -5.48
N ASP A 56 -23.20 -1.34 -4.22
CA ASP A 56 -24.24 -0.54 -3.63
C ASP A 56 -24.13 0.80 -4.32
N ARG A 57 -24.97 0.89 -5.34
CA ARG A 57 -25.02 1.96 -6.30
C ARG A 57 -25.64 3.14 -5.54
N HIS A 58 -24.82 3.80 -4.73
CA HIS A 58 -25.09 5.16 -4.24
C HIS A 58 -25.03 6.19 -5.38
N LEU A 59 -25.46 5.81 -6.59
CA LEU A 59 -25.98 6.71 -7.63
C LEU A 59 -27.37 7.25 -7.28
N SER A 60 -28.00 6.78 -6.20
CA SER A 60 -29.40 7.13 -5.88
C SER A 60 -29.57 8.42 -5.05
N ARG A 61 -28.59 9.35 -5.05
CA ARG A 61 -28.79 10.66 -4.38
C ARG A 61 -28.01 11.83 -4.98
N ARG A 62 -27.94 11.90 -6.31
CA ARG A 62 -27.70 13.16 -7.05
C ARG A 62 -28.64 13.23 -8.25
N ASP A 63 -29.94 13.23 -7.96
CA ASP A 63 -30.94 13.70 -8.93
C ASP A 63 -30.74 15.21 -9.08
N GLY A 64 -29.94 15.58 -10.08
CA GLY A 64 -29.67 16.96 -10.46
C GLY A 64 -28.21 17.36 -10.31
N ILE A 65 -27.36 16.89 -11.23
CA ILE A 65 -26.17 17.54 -11.83
C ILE A 65 -25.57 16.49 -12.79
N LEU A 66 -26.08 16.46 -14.01
CA LEU A 66 -25.46 15.78 -15.17
C LEU A 66 -25.21 16.79 -16.30
N ASP A 67 -25.11 18.08 -15.97
CA ASP A 67 -25.07 19.16 -16.96
C ASP A 67 -23.66 19.69 -17.30
N ASP A 68 -22.61 19.23 -16.63
CA ASP A 68 -21.25 19.69 -16.92
C ASP A 68 -20.39 18.56 -17.49
N ALA A 69 -20.04 18.67 -18.79
CA ALA A 69 -19.13 17.76 -19.47
C ALA A 69 -17.78 17.60 -18.73
N GLU A 70 -17.34 18.63 -18.00
CA GLU A 70 -16.13 18.61 -17.17
C GLU A 70 -16.23 17.61 -16.00
N ASN A 71 -17.38 17.53 -15.32
CA ASN A 71 -17.58 16.57 -14.22
C ASN A 71 -17.56 15.13 -14.73
N LEU A 72 -18.13 14.88 -15.91
CA LEU A 72 -18.09 13.56 -16.53
C LEU A 72 -16.66 13.18 -16.96
N SER A 73 -15.91 14.13 -17.52
CA SER A 73 -14.50 13.93 -17.90
C SER A 73 -13.65 13.55 -16.69
N GLN A 74 -13.81 14.24 -15.57
CA GLN A 74 -13.03 13.96 -14.36
C GLN A 74 -13.31 12.57 -13.78
N VAL A 75 -14.58 12.14 -13.81
CA VAL A 75 -14.97 10.79 -13.36
C VAL A 75 -14.34 9.71 -14.24
N VAL A 76 -14.29 9.92 -15.55
CA VAL A 76 -13.63 8.99 -16.49
C VAL A 76 -12.12 8.93 -16.22
N GLU A 77 -11.46 10.07 -16.04
CA GLU A 77 -10.03 10.12 -15.73
C GLU A 77 -9.69 9.39 -14.42
N ASP A 78 -10.51 9.58 -13.39
CA ASP A 78 -10.31 8.92 -12.11
C ASP A 78 -10.54 7.41 -12.22
N PHE A 79 -11.55 6.98 -13.00
CA PHE A 79 -11.79 5.56 -13.28
C PHE A 79 -10.60 4.93 -14.02
N ASP A 80 -10.08 5.61 -15.05
CA ASP A 80 -8.92 5.16 -15.80
C ASP A 80 -7.65 5.07 -14.91
N ALA A 81 -7.49 6.02 -13.99
CA ALA A 81 -6.42 5.99 -13.01
C ALA A 81 -6.51 4.78 -12.07
N VAL A 82 -7.71 4.47 -11.57
CA VAL A 82 -7.95 3.29 -10.72
C VAL A 82 -7.67 2.01 -11.50
N MET A 83 -8.16 1.89 -12.74
CA MET A 83 -7.93 0.72 -13.60
C MET A 83 -6.45 0.52 -13.94
N LEU A 84 -5.71 1.60 -14.15
CA LEU A 84 -4.26 1.54 -14.34
C LEU A 84 -3.58 0.93 -13.12
N ILE A 85 -3.94 1.37 -11.91
CA ILE A 85 -3.35 0.86 -10.66
C ILE A 85 -3.74 -0.61 -10.45
N GLU A 86 -5.00 -0.99 -10.67
CA GLU A 86 -5.45 -2.38 -10.55
C GLU A 86 -4.69 -3.32 -11.50
N ARG A 87 -4.33 -2.85 -12.70
CA ARG A 87 -3.45 -3.60 -13.61
C ARG A 87 -2.06 -3.83 -13.02
N TRP A 88 -1.50 -2.84 -12.32
CA TRP A 88 -0.22 -2.99 -11.62
C TRP A 88 -0.32 -3.96 -10.45
N VAL A 89 -1.42 -3.90 -9.70
CA VAL A 89 -1.71 -4.84 -8.60
C VAL A 89 -1.73 -6.28 -9.11
N GLY A 90 -2.46 -6.56 -10.19
CA GLY A 90 -2.50 -7.90 -10.78
C GLY A 90 -1.12 -8.41 -11.24
N LYS A 91 -0.26 -7.53 -11.76
CA LYS A 91 1.13 -7.89 -12.09
C LYS A 91 1.97 -8.13 -10.83
N ALA A 92 1.75 -7.36 -9.77
CA ALA A 92 2.47 -7.50 -8.51
C ALA A 92 2.21 -8.88 -7.87
N ASP A 93 0.98 -9.39 -7.95
CA ASP A 93 0.62 -10.72 -7.45
C ASP A 93 1.44 -11.83 -8.12
N GLY A 94 1.71 -11.72 -9.43
CA GLY A 94 2.58 -12.64 -10.14
C GLY A 94 4.03 -12.61 -9.62
N TRP A 95 4.55 -11.42 -9.32
CA TRP A 95 5.89 -11.26 -8.74
C TRP A 95 5.99 -11.79 -7.31
N ILE A 96 4.97 -11.55 -6.50
CA ILE A 96 4.84 -12.09 -5.14
C ILE A 96 4.88 -13.62 -5.19
N HIS A 97 4.10 -14.24 -6.08
CA HIS A 97 4.10 -15.69 -6.25
C HIS A 97 5.48 -16.23 -6.67
N TRP A 98 6.13 -15.58 -7.64
CA TRP A 98 7.48 -15.97 -8.09
C TRP A 98 8.52 -15.86 -6.97
N LEU A 99 8.55 -14.75 -6.23
CA LEU A 99 9.47 -14.56 -5.09
C LEU A 99 9.22 -15.58 -3.98
N TYR A 100 7.95 -15.86 -3.67
CA TYR A 100 7.57 -16.82 -2.64
C TYR A 100 8.06 -18.24 -2.99
N THR A 101 7.82 -18.66 -4.23
CA THR A 101 8.16 -20.01 -4.72
C THR A 101 9.63 -20.16 -5.13
N TYR A 102 10.38 -19.07 -5.27
CA TYR A 102 11.78 -19.09 -5.65
C TYR A 102 12.62 -19.97 -4.71
N ARG A 103 13.44 -20.85 -5.31
CA ARG A 103 14.42 -21.71 -4.65
C ARG A 103 15.78 -21.54 -5.32
N SER A 104 16.84 -21.64 -4.52
CA SER A 104 18.21 -21.43 -4.99
C SER A 104 18.61 -22.46 -6.05
N ILE A 105 19.22 -21.99 -7.14
CA ILE A 105 19.79 -22.81 -8.21
C ILE A 105 21.30 -23.01 -7.96
N ALA A 106 22.01 -22.05 -7.36
CA ALA A 106 23.45 -22.21 -7.14
C ALA A 106 23.78 -23.38 -6.19
N LYS A 107 22.85 -23.80 -5.34
CA LYS A 107 23.01 -24.96 -4.45
C LYS A 107 23.05 -26.30 -5.19
N THR A 108 22.53 -26.39 -6.41
CA THR A 108 22.52 -27.65 -7.17
C THR A 108 23.84 -27.92 -7.89
N PHE A 109 24.78 -26.98 -7.84
CA PHE A 109 26.03 -27.08 -8.56
C PHE A 109 27.17 -27.64 -7.70
N SER A 110 27.92 -28.61 -8.25
CA SER A 110 29.07 -29.17 -7.56
C SER A 110 30.22 -28.17 -7.52
N GLN A 111 30.72 -27.84 -6.33
CA GLN A 111 31.88 -26.97 -6.17
C GLN A 111 33.20 -27.65 -6.53
N SER A 112 33.22 -28.97 -6.72
CA SER A 112 34.45 -29.75 -6.91
C SER A 112 34.98 -29.75 -8.34
N ASN A 113 34.14 -29.46 -9.35
CA ASN A 113 34.57 -29.40 -10.75
C ASN A 113 33.67 -28.44 -11.56
N PRO A 114 34.02 -27.14 -11.65
CA PRO A 114 33.08 -26.15 -12.13
C PRO A 114 33.06 -26.03 -13.66
N ASP A 115 32.05 -26.65 -14.30
CA ASP A 115 31.56 -26.21 -15.61
C ASP A 115 30.81 -24.87 -15.49
N TYR A 116 31.58 -23.79 -15.55
CA TYR A 116 31.06 -22.41 -15.46
C TYR A 116 30.09 -22.07 -16.60
N ALA A 117 30.26 -22.62 -17.81
CA ALA A 117 29.40 -22.32 -18.94
C ALA A 117 27.97 -22.84 -18.72
N SER A 118 27.84 -24.08 -18.26
CA SER A 118 26.54 -24.67 -17.92
C SER A 118 25.89 -23.95 -16.73
N HIS A 119 26.66 -23.63 -15.69
CA HIS A 119 26.18 -22.90 -14.51
C HIS A 119 25.62 -21.51 -14.88
N ILE A 120 26.33 -20.75 -15.72
CA ILE A 120 25.88 -19.43 -16.18
C ILE A 120 24.60 -19.54 -17.01
N ASN A 121 24.51 -20.53 -17.88
CA ASN A 121 23.34 -20.75 -18.71
C ASN A 121 22.09 -21.07 -17.88
N MET A 122 22.22 -21.86 -16.81
CA MET A 122 21.10 -22.14 -15.90
C MET A 122 20.64 -20.91 -15.12
N LEU A 123 21.58 -20.09 -14.63
CA LEU A 123 21.26 -18.88 -13.87
C LEU A 123 20.78 -17.71 -14.74
N LYS A 124 21.01 -17.74 -16.06
CA LYS A 124 20.66 -16.67 -16.98
C LYS A 124 19.17 -16.31 -16.94
N SER A 125 18.27 -17.29 -16.91
CA SER A 125 16.83 -17.05 -16.85
C SER A 125 16.41 -16.38 -15.55
N THR A 126 16.98 -16.80 -14.43
CA THR A 126 16.79 -16.20 -13.11
C THR A 126 17.28 -14.76 -13.06
N VAL A 127 18.49 -14.49 -13.56
CA VAL A 127 19.02 -13.12 -13.59
C VAL A 127 18.18 -12.22 -14.49
N HIS A 128 17.66 -12.75 -15.60
CA HIS A 128 16.72 -12.03 -16.43
C HIS A 128 15.44 -11.68 -15.67
N LYS A 129 14.85 -12.64 -14.94
CA LYS A 129 13.68 -12.41 -14.08
C LYS A 129 13.94 -11.38 -12.98
N LEU A 130 15.12 -11.37 -12.37
CA LEU A 130 15.51 -10.36 -11.39
C LEU A 130 15.58 -8.96 -11.99
N LYS A 131 16.08 -8.83 -13.23
CA LYS A 131 16.09 -7.54 -13.96
C LYS A 131 14.67 -7.08 -14.28
N GLU A 132 13.81 -7.99 -14.75
CA GLU A 132 12.40 -7.71 -14.99
C GLU A 132 11.68 -7.25 -13.72
N LEU A 133 11.93 -7.90 -12.57
CA LEU A 133 11.38 -7.49 -11.27
C LEU A 133 11.84 -6.08 -10.88
N HIS A 134 13.13 -5.78 -11.04
CA HIS A 134 13.68 -4.46 -10.76
C HIS A 134 13.03 -3.38 -11.65
N THR A 135 12.93 -3.62 -12.96
CA THR A 135 12.25 -2.71 -13.88
C THR A 135 10.77 -2.55 -13.52
N PHE A 136 10.09 -3.65 -13.15
CA PHE A 136 8.71 -3.62 -12.72
C PHE A 136 8.50 -2.70 -11.51
N VAL A 137 9.31 -2.84 -10.45
CA VAL A 137 9.19 -2.03 -9.23
C VAL A 137 9.39 -0.54 -9.54
N LEU A 138 10.42 -0.20 -10.33
CA LEU A 138 10.69 1.19 -10.71
C LEU A 138 9.56 1.80 -11.54
N SER A 139 9.09 1.08 -12.58
CA SER A 139 7.97 1.55 -13.40
C SER A 139 6.68 1.66 -12.60
N CYS A 140 6.40 0.70 -11.72
CA CYS A 140 5.22 0.71 -10.86
C CYS A 140 5.24 1.91 -9.91
N LEU A 141 6.36 2.19 -9.24
CA LEU A 141 6.49 3.36 -8.38
C LEU A 141 6.28 4.66 -9.14
N GLN A 142 6.89 4.79 -10.32
CA GLN A 142 6.77 6.01 -11.12
C GLN A 142 5.33 6.22 -11.64
N ASP A 143 4.72 5.18 -12.22
CA ASP A 143 3.46 5.31 -12.93
C ASP A 143 2.22 5.19 -12.05
N ALA A 144 2.25 4.27 -11.06
CA ALA A 144 1.09 3.96 -10.23
C ALA A 144 1.08 4.76 -8.91
N VAL A 145 2.25 5.18 -8.41
CA VAL A 145 2.34 5.91 -7.14
C VAL A 145 2.64 7.38 -7.38
N VAL A 146 3.81 7.72 -7.93
CA VAL A 146 4.28 9.11 -8.01
C VAL A 146 3.37 9.95 -8.89
N LYS A 147 3.09 9.52 -10.14
CA LYS A 147 2.20 10.27 -11.05
C LYS A 147 0.79 10.41 -10.49
N GLN A 148 0.27 9.38 -9.82
CA GLN A 148 -1.09 9.40 -9.27
C GLN A 148 -1.19 10.31 -8.05
N PHE A 149 -0.18 10.30 -7.17
CA PHE A 149 -0.09 11.25 -6.06
C PHE A 149 0.07 12.69 -6.54
N GLN A 150 0.88 12.94 -7.56
CA GLN A 150 1.04 14.27 -8.14
C GLN A 150 -0.30 14.80 -8.68
N ALA A 151 -1.03 13.97 -9.43
CA ALA A 151 -2.36 14.34 -9.93
C ALA A 151 -3.38 14.61 -8.81
N LEU A 152 -3.37 13.82 -7.73
CA LEU A 152 -4.22 14.07 -6.56
C LEU A 152 -3.86 15.38 -5.84
N LEU A 153 -2.57 15.72 -5.77
CA LEU A 153 -2.12 17.01 -5.20
C LEU A 153 -2.54 18.19 -6.08
N GLU A 154 -2.48 18.04 -7.40
CA GLU A 154 -2.96 19.05 -8.35
C GLU A 154 -4.48 19.25 -8.26
N GLN A 155 -5.25 18.17 -8.09
CA GLN A 155 -6.70 18.25 -7.82
C GLN A 155 -6.98 18.99 -6.51
N LYS A 156 -6.22 18.71 -5.45
CA LYS A 156 -6.35 19.42 -4.17
C LYS A 156 -6.08 20.92 -4.29
N ASN A 157 -5.09 21.32 -5.10
CA ASN A 157 -4.77 22.73 -5.32
C ASN A 157 -5.90 23.50 -6.03
N LYS A 158 -6.85 22.79 -6.65
CA LYS A 158 -8.06 23.36 -7.26
C LYS A 158 -9.26 23.35 -6.30
N ASP A 159 -9.04 23.15 -5.01
CA ASP A 159 -10.07 23.00 -3.96
C ASP A 159 -11.07 21.86 -4.21
N GLN A 160 -10.68 20.87 -5.02
CA GLN A 160 -11.49 19.69 -5.29
C GLN A 160 -11.30 18.64 -4.17
N ALA A 161 -12.39 17.98 -3.78
CA ALA A 161 -12.33 16.87 -2.84
C ALA A 161 -11.48 15.71 -3.38
N TRP A 162 -10.80 14.99 -2.49
CA TRP A 162 -10.01 13.83 -2.88
C TRP A 162 -10.89 12.69 -3.35
N ASN A 163 -10.45 12.02 -4.42
CA ASN A 163 -11.05 10.77 -4.82
C ASN A 163 -10.57 9.64 -3.89
N GLU A 164 -11.47 9.17 -3.02
CA GLU A 164 -11.20 8.12 -2.04
C GLU A 164 -10.85 6.78 -2.72
N GLU A 165 -11.51 6.41 -3.82
CA GLU A 165 -11.25 5.15 -4.53
C GLU A 165 -9.82 5.11 -5.10
N ARG A 166 -9.38 6.24 -5.66
CA ARG A 166 -8.01 6.38 -6.17
C ARG A 166 -6.97 6.29 -5.06
N LEU A 167 -7.24 6.90 -3.90
CA LEU A 167 -6.38 6.76 -2.72
C LEU A 167 -6.30 5.30 -2.25
N TRP A 168 -7.43 4.61 -2.19
CA TRP A 168 -7.48 3.19 -1.84
C TRP A 168 -6.69 2.31 -2.81
N ALA A 169 -6.81 2.57 -4.12
CA ALA A 169 -6.04 1.86 -5.13
C ALA A 169 -4.52 2.07 -4.94
N ILE A 170 -4.08 3.30 -4.63
CA ILE A 170 -2.68 3.61 -4.34
C ILE A 170 -2.19 2.86 -3.08
N ILE A 171 -2.99 2.84 -2.01
CA ILE A 171 -2.66 2.09 -0.78
C ILE A 171 -2.49 0.60 -1.10
N LYS A 172 -3.38 0.03 -1.92
CA LYS A 172 -3.34 -1.38 -2.33
C LYS A 172 -2.04 -1.72 -3.07
N ILE A 173 -1.57 -0.89 -3.99
CA ILE A 173 -0.30 -1.16 -4.69
C ILE A 173 0.92 -0.96 -3.78
N LEU A 174 0.88 -0.01 -2.86
CA LEU A 174 1.94 0.17 -1.86
C LEU A 174 2.07 -1.04 -0.94
N ASP A 175 0.95 -1.62 -0.51
CA ASP A 175 0.93 -2.86 0.26
C ASP A 175 1.60 -4.02 -0.50
N LYS A 176 1.28 -4.17 -1.79
CA LYS A 176 1.93 -5.19 -2.65
C LYS A 176 3.43 -4.95 -2.79
N LEU A 177 3.86 -3.71 -2.97
CA LEU A 177 5.28 -3.37 -3.05
C LEU A 177 6.01 -3.66 -1.74
N PHE A 178 5.37 -3.40 -0.60
CA PHE A 178 5.90 -3.75 0.72
C PHE A 178 6.08 -5.27 0.87
N VAL A 179 5.07 -6.06 0.47
CA VAL A 179 5.17 -7.54 0.49
C VAL A 179 6.31 -8.04 -0.42
N ILE A 180 6.48 -7.44 -1.61
CA ILE A 180 7.60 -7.76 -2.52
C ILE A 180 8.95 -7.49 -1.84
N ASP A 181 9.09 -6.35 -1.16
CA ASP A 181 10.34 -5.98 -0.48
C ASP A 181 10.68 -6.95 0.67
N VAL A 182 9.69 -7.27 1.50
CA VAL A 182 9.83 -8.26 2.57
C VAL A 182 10.19 -9.65 2.03
N LEU A 183 9.53 -10.11 0.95
CA LEU A 183 9.84 -11.40 0.34
C LEU A 183 11.24 -11.45 -0.27
N LYS A 184 11.68 -10.35 -0.89
CA LYS A 184 13.04 -10.22 -1.43
C LYS A 184 14.07 -10.34 -0.31
N ASP A 185 13.86 -9.66 0.81
CA ASP A 185 14.78 -9.66 1.95
C ASP A 185 14.82 -11.03 2.67
N MET A 186 13.69 -11.74 2.74
CA MET A 186 13.63 -13.10 3.29
C MET A 186 14.34 -14.15 2.41
N LYS A 187 14.76 -13.82 1.20
CA LYS A 187 15.32 -14.77 0.21
C LYS A 187 16.79 -14.47 -0.11
N PRO A 188 17.73 -14.75 0.81
CA PRO A 188 19.17 -14.54 0.57
C PRO A 188 19.71 -15.36 -0.60
N SER A 189 19.02 -16.44 -0.98
CA SER A 189 19.31 -17.24 -2.17
C SER A 189 19.35 -16.43 -3.47
N LEU A 190 18.52 -15.39 -3.60
CA LEU A 190 18.50 -14.55 -4.81
C LEU A 190 19.82 -13.80 -4.98
N ASN A 191 20.31 -13.19 -3.90
CA ASN A 191 21.59 -12.48 -3.89
C ASN A 191 22.76 -13.44 -4.14
N ASN A 192 22.72 -14.64 -3.54
CA ASN A 192 23.74 -15.66 -3.74
C ASN A 192 23.79 -16.17 -5.19
N ASP A 193 22.63 -16.46 -5.77
CA ASP A 193 22.53 -16.96 -7.15
C ASP A 193 22.98 -15.89 -8.16
N TYR A 194 22.58 -14.62 -7.97
CA TYR A 194 23.09 -13.51 -8.78
C TYR A 194 24.60 -13.31 -8.64
N SER A 195 25.13 -13.39 -7.42
CA SER A 195 26.56 -13.27 -7.15
C SER A 195 27.35 -14.44 -7.73
N SER A 196 26.77 -15.65 -7.72
CA SER A 196 27.34 -16.84 -8.36
C SER A 196 27.42 -16.66 -9.86
N TRP A 197 26.34 -16.21 -10.50
CA TRP A 197 26.31 -15.91 -11.93
C TRP A 197 27.36 -14.88 -12.33
N ARG A 198 27.47 -13.78 -11.56
CA ARG A 198 28.45 -12.72 -11.81
C ARG A 198 29.89 -13.23 -11.68
N ARG A 199 30.20 -14.04 -10.66
CA ARG A 199 31.54 -14.64 -10.50
C ARG A 199 31.84 -15.64 -11.61
N GLY A 200 30.85 -16.44 -12.02
CA GLY A 200 30.98 -17.34 -13.16
C GLY A 200 31.36 -16.60 -14.44
N LEU A 201 30.71 -15.46 -14.73
CA LEU A 201 31.04 -14.63 -15.89
C LEU A 201 32.44 -14.01 -15.85
N GLN A 202 32.98 -13.74 -14.66
CA GLN A 202 34.34 -13.20 -14.51
C GLN A 202 35.41 -14.28 -14.63
N ALA A 203 35.05 -15.53 -14.37
CA ALA A 203 35.95 -16.68 -14.42
C ALA A 203 35.98 -17.35 -15.81
N LEU A 204 35.07 -16.97 -16.71
CA LEU A 204 34.96 -17.44 -18.08
C LEU A 204 35.71 -16.51 -19.04
#